data_AF-A0A7S3HAV9-F1
#
_entry.id   AF-A0A7S3HAV9-F1
#
_cell.length_a   1.000
_cell.length_b   1.000
_cell.length_c   1.000
_cell.angle_alpha   90.00
_cell.angle_beta   90.00
_cell.angle_gamma   90.00
#
_symmetry.space_group_name_H-M   'P 1'
#
loop_
_entity.id
_entity.type
_entity.pdbx_description
1 polymer ?
#
loop_
_entity_poly.entity_id
_entity_poly.type
_entity_poly.pdbx_seq_one_letter_code
_entity_poly.pdbx_strand_id
1 'polypeptide(L)'
;FTLPRLLDQEHALGFAEMALLKITPFSLTQYKKVQFLDGDVMPTRNMDCFFNLDKNTFTVGAVSPLNSGWYLGIPDMEAFNYMREKSVWRLGRDWDEIEGWAERMPKGLTYRGGHKPCEKWLFNGADMDQGLFAHYFIINHG
;
A
#
# COMPACT_ATOMS: atom_id res chain seq x y z
N PHE A 1 -16.02 2.77 14.19
CA PHE A 1 -14.71 2.32 14.69
C PHE A 1 -13.96 3.56 15.17
N THR A 2 -13.70 3.65 16.47
CA THR A 2 -12.85 4.71 17.03
C THR A 2 -11.40 4.29 16.75
N LEU A 3 -10.65 5.11 16.00
CA LEU A 3 -9.24 4.84 15.73
C LEU A 3 -8.47 4.81 17.07
N PRO A 4 -7.46 3.92 17.24
CA PRO A 4 -6.70 3.76 18.50
C PRO A 4 -6.00 5.02 19.03
N ARG A 5 -6.01 6.10 18.25
CA ARG A 5 -5.34 7.39 18.49
C ARG A 5 -5.82 8.17 19.73
N LEU A 6 -6.79 7.65 20.49
CA LEU A 6 -7.30 8.30 21.71
C LEU A 6 -6.75 7.70 23.01
N LEU A 7 -5.89 6.68 22.97
CA LEU A 7 -5.50 5.96 24.19
C LEU A 7 -3.99 5.88 24.50
N ASP A 8 -3.10 6.16 23.54
CA ASP A 8 -1.65 6.05 23.81
C ASP A 8 -0.89 7.23 23.21
N GLN A 9 -0.31 8.06 24.09
CA GLN A 9 0.56 9.18 23.74
C GLN A 9 2.05 8.84 23.88
N GLU A 10 2.39 7.64 24.39
CA GLU A 10 3.77 7.26 24.70
C GLU A 10 4.44 6.49 23.56
N HIS A 11 3.67 5.82 22.69
CA HIS A 11 4.22 5.14 21.54
C HIS A 11 4.25 6.04 20.31
N ALA A 12 5.46 6.36 19.83
CA ALA A 12 5.64 6.87 18.48
C ALA A 12 4.95 5.91 17.51
N LEU A 13 3.99 6.43 16.74
CA LEU A 13 3.25 5.71 15.71
C LEU A 13 4.21 4.76 14.99
N GLY A 14 4.04 3.46 15.20
CA GLY A 14 4.82 2.48 14.45
C GLY A 14 4.48 2.73 12.99
N PHE A 15 5.47 2.95 12.13
CA PHE A 15 5.23 3.20 10.70
C PHE A 15 4.33 2.15 10.03
N ALA A 16 4.21 0.95 10.60
CA ALA A 16 3.29 -0.09 10.17
C ALA A 16 1.80 0.12 10.57
N GLU A 17 1.47 0.94 11.57
CA GLU A 17 0.09 1.42 11.79
C GLU A 17 -0.36 2.36 10.67
N MET A 18 0.57 3.11 10.05
CA MET A 18 0.25 3.93 8.87
C MET A 18 -0.14 3.06 7.67
N ALA A 19 0.46 1.87 7.51
CA ALA A 19 0.04 0.91 6.49
C ALA A 19 -1.42 0.44 6.71
N LEU A 20 -1.82 0.22 7.97
CA LEU A 20 -3.21 -0.11 8.32
C LEU A 20 -4.20 1.02 8.00
N LEU A 21 -3.80 2.28 8.18
CA LEU A 21 -4.63 3.42 7.79
C LEU A 21 -4.78 3.51 6.26
N LYS A 22 -3.69 3.29 5.52
CA LYS A 22 -3.69 3.36 4.06
C LYS A 22 -4.51 2.26 3.39
N ILE A 23 -4.76 1.12 4.04
CA ILE A 23 -5.66 0.08 3.48
C ILE A 23 -7.14 0.32 3.80
N THR A 24 -7.46 1.25 4.70
CA THR A 24 -8.84 1.52 5.14
C THR A 24 -9.83 1.79 3.98
N PRO A 25 -9.45 2.48 2.88
CA PRO A 25 -10.35 2.67 1.74
C PRO A 25 -10.94 1.38 1.17
N PHE A 26 -10.24 0.24 1.30
CA PHE A 26 -10.75 -1.06 0.85
C PHE A 26 -11.90 -1.60 1.72
N SER A 27 -12.02 -1.16 2.98
CA SER A 27 -13.14 -1.52 3.84
C SER A 27 -14.41 -0.70 3.58
N LEU A 28 -14.36 0.34 2.75
CA LEU A 28 -15.47 1.26 2.52
C LEU A 28 -16.43 0.73 1.44
N THR A 29 -16.96 -0.47 1.64
CA THR A 29 -17.79 -1.19 0.66
C THR A 29 -19.14 -0.53 0.34
N GLN A 30 -19.50 0.53 1.07
CA GLN A 30 -20.60 1.42 0.70
C GLN A 30 -20.31 2.26 -0.56
N TYR A 31 -19.04 2.40 -0.96
CA TYR A 31 -18.64 3.11 -2.17
C TYR A 31 -18.21 2.13 -3.25
N LYS A 32 -18.53 2.45 -4.52
CA LYS A 32 -18.09 1.65 -5.66
C LYS A 32 -16.59 1.78 -5.92
N LYS A 33 -16.04 2.99 -5.71
CA LYS A 33 -14.64 3.35 -5.92
C LYS A 33 -14.28 4.46 -4.96
N VAL A 34 -13.04 4.47 -4.50
CA VAL A 34 -12.50 5.48 -3.59
C VAL A 34 -11.16 5.96 -4.15
N GLN A 35 -11.00 7.28 -4.29
CA GLN A 35 -9.67 7.85 -4.50
C GLN A 35 -9.06 8.15 -3.14
N PHE A 36 -7.87 7.60 -2.89
CA PHE A 36 -7.08 7.91 -1.71
C PHE A 36 -5.95 8.88 -2.09
N LEU A 37 -5.68 9.82 -1.19
CA LEU A 37 -4.62 10.80 -1.30
C LEU A 37 -3.91 10.89 0.04
N ASP A 38 -2.58 10.78 0.04
CA ASP A 38 -1.78 11.12 1.20
C ASP A 38 -1.96 12.60 1.57
N GLY A 39 -1.74 12.93 2.85
CA GLY A 39 -1.92 14.29 3.35
C GLY A 39 -0.97 15.34 2.74
N ASP A 40 0.08 14.89 2.05
CA ASP A 40 1.05 15.70 1.32
C ASP A 40 0.79 15.73 -0.20
N VAL A 41 -0.30 15.12 -0.67
CA VAL A 41 -0.70 15.16 -2.08
C VAL A 41 -1.79 16.22 -2.30
N MET A 42 -1.50 17.17 -3.19
CA MET A 42 -2.42 18.25 -3.53
C MET A 42 -2.90 18.14 -5.00
N PRO A 43 -4.19 17.89 -5.24
CA PRO A 43 -4.78 18.01 -6.58
C PRO A 43 -4.65 19.43 -7.11
N THR A 44 -4.07 19.57 -8.31
CA THR A 44 -3.97 20.88 -9.00
C THR A 44 -5.07 21.09 -10.04
N ARG A 45 -5.84 20.04 -10.34
CA ARG A 45 -6.94 20.02 -11.31
C ARG A 45 -8.01 19.03 -10.85
N ASN A 46 -9.18 19.06 -11.50
CA ASN A 46 -10.22 18.06 -11.27
C ASN A 46 -9.69 16.64 -11.55
N MET A 47 -10.03 15.70 -10.67
CA MET A 47 -9.58 14.30 -10.68
C MET A 47 -10.74 13.32 -10.91
N ASP A 48 -11.93 13.79 -11.27
CA ASP A 48 -13.12 12.93 -11.37
C ASP A 48 -13.00 11.94 -12.54
N CYS A 49 -12.22 12.28 -13.56
CA CYS A 49 -11.95 11.40 -14.69
C CYS A 49 -11.35 10.06 -14.28
N PHE A 50 -10.64 9.98 -13.15
CA PHE A 50 -10.07 8.73 -12.66
C PHE A 50 -11.13 7.75 -12.16
N PHE A 51 -12.32 8.20 -11.77
CA PHE A 51 -13.42 7.30 -11.42
C PHE A 51 -13.92 6.47 -12.60
N ASN A 52 -13.54 6.79 -13.84
CA ASN A 52 -13.87 5.99 -15.02
C ASN A 52 -12.99 4.74 -15.15
N LEU A 53 -11.86 4.66 -14.44
CA LEU A 53 -10.99 3.47 -14.47
C LEU A 53 -11.69 2.28 -13.80
N ASP A 54 -11.59 1.10 -14.40
CA ASP A 54 -12.35 -0.11 -14.06
C ASP A 54 -11.66 -1.02 -13.06
N LYS A 55 -10.40 -0.76 -12.75
CA LYS A 55 -9.55 -1.56 -11.86
C LYS A 55 -8.85 -0.72 -10.81
N ASN A 56 -8.37 -1.39 -9.76
CA ASN A 56 -7.43 -0.80 -8.80
C ASN A 56 -6.26 -0.18 -9.58
N THR A 57 -6.03 1.11 -9.36
CA THR A 57 -5.05 1.87 -10.13
C THR A 57 -4.12 2.63 -9.20
N PHE A 58 -2.83 2.52 -9.47
CA PHE A 58 -1.76 3.14 -8.69
C PHE A 58 -0.81 3.89 -9.63
N THR A 59 0.00 4.77 -9.06
CA THR A 59 1.08 5.40 -9.81
C THR A 59 2.35 4.54 -9.76
N VAL A 60 3.10 4.49 -10.86
CA VAL A 60 4.43 3.88 -10.85
C VAL A 60 5.41 4.88 -10.22
N GLY A 61 6.07 4.47 -9.14
CA GLY A 61 7.03 5.29 -8.41
C GLY A 61 8.39 5.37 -9.09
N ALA A 62 9.13 6.44 -8.81
CA ALA A 62 10.55 6.52 -9.18
C ALA A 62 11.43 5.62 -8.31
N VAL A 63 10.98 5.30 -7.09
CA VAL A 63 11.76 4.57 -6.06
C VAL A 63 11.00 3.35 -5.50
N SER A 64 9.90 2.95 -6.14
CA SER A 64 9.05 1.82 -5.73
C SER A 64 8.26 1.29 -6.94
N PRO A 65 8.01 -0.03 -7.04
CA PRO A 65 7.11 -0.63 -8.04
C PRO A 65 5.72 -0.04 -8.04
N LEU A 66 5.26 0.40 -6.87
CA LEU A 66 3.92 0.96 -6.65
C LEU A 66 4.03 2.13 -5.69
N ASN A 67 3.61 3.32 -6.13
CA ASN A 67 3.50 4.49 -5.29
C ASN A 67 2.05 4.65 -4.81
N SER A 68 1.90 4.68 -3.50
CA SER A 68 0.65 4.71 -2.73
C SER A 68 0.20 6.11 -2.31
N GLY A 69 0.91 7.16 -2.71
CA GLY A 69 0.56 8.55 -2.39
C GLY A 69 -0.76 9.00 -3.03
N TRP A 70 -1.07 8.44 -4.21
CA TRP A 70 -2.42 8.44 -4.76
C TRP A 70 -2.74 7.08 -5.34
N TYR A 71 -3.98 6.63 -5.12
CA TYR A 71 -4.52 5.47 -5.82
C TYR A 71 -6.05 5.54 -5.93
N LEU A 72 -6.57 4.85 -6.94
CA LEU A 72 -7.99 4.51 -7.04
C LEU A 72 -8.18 3.08 -6.54
N GLY A 73 -8.84 2.95 -5.40
CA GLY A 73 -9.20 1.67 -4.80
C GLY A 73 -10.63 1.29 -5.16
N ILE A 74 -10.85 0.02 -5.49
CA ILE A 74 -12.15 -0.61 -5.55
C ILE A 74 -12.35 -1.31 -4.20
N PRO A 75 -13.28 -0.85 -3.35
CA PRO A 75 -13.47 -1.45 -2.04
C PRO A 75 -13.82 -2.93 -2.12
N ASP A 76 -13.10 -3.72 -1.34
CA ASP A 76 -13.23 -5.16 -1.24
C ASP A 76 -12.83 -5.58 0.18
N MET A 77 -13.79 -6.16 0.90
CA MET A 77 -13.61 -6.55 2.30
C MET A 77 -12.67 -7.75 2.45
N GLU A 78 -12.60 -8.63 1.45
CA GLU A 78 -11.66 -9.76 1.47
C GLU A 78 -10.24 -9.25 1.29
N ALA A 79 -10.02 -8.36 0.32
CA ALA A 79 -8.75 -7.67 0.12
C ALA A 79 -8.31 -6.89 1.37
N PHE A 80 -9.23 -6.15 1.99
CA PHE A 80 -8.99 -5.42 3.22
C PHE A 80 -8.56 -6.36 4.36
N ASN A 81 -9.30 -7.44 4.62
CA ASN A 81 -8.99 -8.37 5.69
C ASN A 81 -7.64 -9.05 5.45
N TYR A 82 -7.34 -9.45 4.23
CA TYR A 82 -6.05 -10.02 3.85
C TYR A 82 -4.90 -9.05 4.14
N MET A 83 -4.99 -7.81 3.64
CA MET A 83 -3.95 -6.81 3.83
C MET A 83 -3.79 -6.41 5.30
N ARG A 84 -4.90 -6.37 6.06
CA ARG A 84 -4.89 -6.12 7.50
C ARG A 84 -4.16 -7.23 8.24
N GLU A 85 -4.47 -8.50 7.96
CA GLU A 85 -3.80 -9.66 8.56
C GLU A 85 -2.30 -9.67 8.23
N LYS A 86 -1.93 -9.39 6.98
CA LYS A 86 -0.53 -9.24 6.57
C LYS A 86 0.19 -8.08 7.27
N SER A 87 -0.49 -6.96 7.48
CA SER A 87 0.07 -5.82 8.22
C SER A 87 0.32 -6.16 9.70
N VAL A 88 -0.64 -6.83 10.34
CA VAL A 88 -0.49 -7.31 11.74
C VAL A 88 0.63 -8.35 11.83
N TRP A 89 0.71 -9.26 10.87
CA TRP A 89 1.80 -10.22 10.76
C TRP A 89 3.18 -9.55 10.68
N ARG A 90 3.31 -8.47 9.89
CA ARG A 90 4.54 -7.69 9.74
C ARG A 90 4.91 -6.93 11.01
N LEU A 91 3.92 -6.40 11.74
CA LEU A 91 4.12 -5.67 13.01
C LEU A 91 4.76 -6.53 14.09
N GLY A 92 4.51 -7.84 14.09
CA GLY A 92 5.05 -8.77 15.08
C GLY A 92 6.47 -9.27 14.79
N ARG A 93 7.17 -8.75 13.78
CA ARG A 93 8.42 -9.32 13.25
C ARG A 93 9.40 -8.26 12.79
N ASP A 94 10.68 -8.61 12.80
CA ASP A 94 11.73 -7.84 12.12
C ASP A 94 11.60 -7.97 10.61
N TRP A 95 12.07 -6.95 9.88
CA TRP A 95 12.05 -6.97 8.43
C TRP A 95 13.14 -7.86 7.86
N ASP A 96 12.75 -8.77 6.95
CA ASP A 96 13.68 -9.55 6.15
C ASP A 96 13.64 -9.01 4.71
N GLU A 97 14.76 -8.47 4.22
CA GLU A 97 14.84 -7.94 2.85
C GLU A 97 14.74 -9.02 1.76
N ILE A 98 14.99 -10.29 2.08
CA ILE A 98 14.96 -11.41 1.13
C ILE A 98 13.54 -11.96 1.04
N GLU A 99 12.94 -12.30 2.18
CA GLU A 99 11.62 -12.92 2.25
C GLU A 99 10.48 -11.89 2.44
N GLY A 100 10.78 -10.62 2.75
CA GLY A 100 9.83 -9.51 2.84
C GLY A 100 8.50 -9.86 3.50
N TRP A 101 7.43 -9.82 2.70
CA TRP A 101 6.05 -10.13 3.11
C TRP A 101 5.76 -11.64 3.18
N ALA A 102 6.73 -12.46 3.57
CA ALA A 102 6.76 -13.93 3.47
C ALA A 102 6.77 -14.45 2.02
N GLU A 103 7.29 -13.65 1.09
CA GLU A 103 7.42 -13.97 -0.31
C GLU A 103 8.63 -13.24 -0.90
N ARG A 104 9.49 -13.97 -1.62
CA ARG A 104 10.66 -13.39 -2.29
C ARG A 104 10.26 -12.46 -3.43
N MET A 105 11.10 -11.47 -3.69
CA MET A 105 10.92 -10.58 -4.83
C MET A 105 10.90 -11.38 -6.16
N PRO A 106 9.86 -11.23 -7.01
CA PRO A 106 9.82 -11.87 -8.30
C PRO A 106 10.93 -11.36 -9.22
N LYS A 107 11.47 -12.25 -10.04
CA LYS A 107 12.48 -11.87 -11.04
C LYS A 107 11.88 -10.92 -12.06
N GLY A 108 12.61 -9.84 -12.36
CA GLY A 108 12.25 -8.91 -13.43
C GLY A 108 11.30 -7.78 -13.02
N LEU A 109 10.85 -7.74 -11.75
CA LEU A 109 10.13 -6.57 -11.26
C LEU A 109 11.06 -5.34 -11.31
N THR A 110 10.59 -4.25 -11.90
CA THR A 110 11.33 -2.99 -12.04
C THR A 110 10.42 -1.81 -11.70
N TYR A 111 11.01 -0.65 -11.45
CA TYR A 111 10.28 0.61 -11.26
C TYR A 111 11.01 1.74 -11.99
N ARG A 112 10.34 2.88 -12.20
CA ARG A 112 10.77 3.91 -13.17
C ARG A 112 12.20 4.44 -12.96
N GLY A 113 12.65 4.60 -11.72
CA GLY A 113 14.03 5.01 -11.40
C GLY A 113 15.00 3.85 -11.15
N GLY A 114 14.50 2.61 -11.14
CA GLY A 114 15.30 1.39 -11.02
C GLY A 114 15.70 0.90 -12.41
N HIS A 115 16.90 1.26 -12.86
CA HIS A 115 17.47 0.73 -14.11
C HIS A 115 17.83 -0.76 -14.03
N LYS A 116 17.70 -1.37 -12.84
CA LYS A 116 17.99 -2.79 -12.57
C LYS A 116 16.78 -3.45 -11.93
N PRO A 117 16.58 -4.77 -12.14
CA PRO A 117 15.55 -5.53 -11.44
C PRO A 117 15.65 -5.39 -9.92
N CYS A 118 14.51 -5.31 -9.26
CA CYS A 118 14.42 -5.48 -7.82
C CYS A 118 14.77 -6.93 -7.48
N GLU A 119 15.92 -7.14 -6.84
CA GLU A 119 16.34 -8.48 -6.40
C GLU A 119 15.86 -8.79 -4.96
N LYS A 120 15.53 -7.75 -4.20
CA LYS A 120 15.15 -7.79 -2.79
C LYS A 120 14.12 -6.71 -2.47
N TRP A 121 13.50 -6.82 -1.30
CA TRP A 121 12.58 -5.83 -0.75
C TRP A 121 13.29 -4.61 -0.14
N LEU A 122 14.02 -3.89 -0.97
CA LEU A 122 14.87 -2.74 -0.58
C LEU A 122 14.44 -1.40 -1.19
N PHE A 123 13.29 -1.36 -1.86
CA PHE A 123 12.75 -0.13 -2.41
C PHE A 123 12.06 0.73 -1.34
N ASN A 124 11.75 1.99 -1.65
CA ASN A 124 11.16 2.90 -0.69
C ASN A 124 9.78 2.42 -0.22
N GLY A 125 9.60 2.26 1.08
CA GLY A 125 8.37 1.73 1.66
C GLY A 125 8.14 0.24 1.43
N ALA A 126 9.19 -0.53 1.08
CA ALA A 126 9.11 -1.98 0.88
C ALA A 126 8.62 -2.75 2.12
N ASP A 127 8.92 -2.27 3.32
CA ASP A 127 8.48 -2.86 4.59
C ASP A 127 7.20 -2.23 5.15
N MET A 128 6.55 -1.36 4.34
CA MET A 128 5.38 -0.57 4.69
C MET A 128 4.26 -0.72 3.63
N ASP A 129 3.43 0.30 3.46
CA ASP A 129 2.28 0.36 2.56
C ASP A 129 2.61 0.07 1.09
N GLN A 130 3.69 0.63 0.55
CA GLN A 130 4.09 0.40 -0.84
C GLN A 130 4.49 -1.06 -1.08
N GLY A 131 5.20 -1.65 -0.11
CA GLY A 131 5.53 -3.06 -0.10
C GLY A 131 4.30 -3.96 -0.02
N LEU A 132 3.39 -3.66 0.91
CA LEU A 132 2.15 -4.40 1.09
C LEU A 132 1.28 -4.37 -0.16
N PHE A 133 1.13 -3.19 -0.78
CA PHE A 133 0.38 -3.04 -2.02
C PHE A 133 1.06 -3.70 -3.20
N ALA A 134 2.38 -3.63 -3.33
CA ALA A 134 3.10 -4.35 -4.36
C ALA A 134 2.91 -5.88 -4.19
N HIS A 135 3.04 -6.38 -2.97
CA HIS A 135 2.80 -7.78 -2.64
C HIS A 135 1.37 -8.21 -3.01
N TYR A 136 0.35 -7.43 -2.64
CA TYR A 136 -1.03 -7.83 -2.90
C TYR A 136 -1.43 -7.64 -4.37
N PHE A 137 -1.27 -6.43 -4.92
CA PHE A 137 -1.83 -6.04 -6.22
C PHE A 137 -0.94 -6.32 -7.43
N ILE A 138 0.38 -6.47 -7.24
CA ILE A 138 1.31 -6.73 -8.36
C ILE A 138 1.78 -8.18 -8.35
N ILE A 139 2.18 -8.70 -7.18
CA ILE A 139 2.78 -10.02 -7.09
C ILE A 139 1.70 -11.11 -7.06
N ASN A 140 0.67 -10.95 -6.21
CA ASN A 140 -0.33 -12.00 -5.99
C ASN A 140 -1.58 -11.86 -6.88
N HIS A 141 -1.90 -10.66 -7.38
CA HIS A 141 -3.13 -10.37 -8.14
C HIS A 141 -2.91 -9.49 -9.38
N GLY A 142 -1.66 -9.34 -9.84
CA GLY A 142 -1.25 -8.47 -10.94
C GLY A 142 -1.16 -9.13 -12.31
#